data_AF-Q9AXR2-F1
#
_entry.id   AF-Q9AXR2-F1
#
_cell.length_a   1.000
_cell.length_b   1.000
_cell.length_c   1.000
_cell.angle_alpha   90.00
_cell.angle_beta   90.00
_cell.angle_gamma   90.00
#
_symmetry.space_group_name_H-M   'P 1'
#
loop_
_entity.id
_entity.type
_entity.pdbx_description
1 polymer ?
#
loop_
_entity_poly.entity_id
_entity_poly.type
_entity_poly.pdbx_seq_one_letter_code
_entity_poly.pdbx_strand_id
1 'polypeptide(L)'
;LVEKFGIDPNNAFAFWDWVGGRYSVCSAVGVLPLSLQYGFSVVEKRSYLTLKPLRNLLRTFKFLKGASSIDQHFKSTSLEENIPVLLGLLSVWNVSFLGYPARQVSMESNGKGV
;
A
#
# COMPACT_ATOMS: atom_id res chain seq x y z
N LEU A 1 25.43 -1.84 11.99
CA LEU A 1 24.51 -2.13 13.12
C LEU A 1 23.96 -3.54 13.02
N VAL A 2 23.41 -3.94 11.87
CA VAL A 2 22.88 -5.30 11.64
C VAL A 2 23.93 -6.41 11.83
N GLU A 3 25.10 -6.27 11.22
CA GLU A 3 26.22 -7.22 11.43
C GLU A 3 26.70 -7.26 12.89
N LYS A 4 26.79 -6.08 13.54
CA LYS A 4 27.14 -5.97 14.98
C LYS A 4 26.09 -6.63 15.90
N PHE A 5 24.84 -6.73 15.44
CA PHE A 5 23.77 -7.44 16.14
C PHE A 5 23.82 -8.97 15.88
N GLY A 6 24.71 -9.44 15.00
CA GLY A 6 24.90 -10.86 14.69
C GLY A 6 24.03 -11.39 13.55
N ILE A 7 23.39 -10.51 12.76
CA ILE A 7 22.62 -10.91 11.58
C ILE A 7 23.56 -10.88 10.35
N ASP A 8 23.61 -11.99 9.61
CA ASP A 8 24.28 -12.07 8.31
C ASP A 8 23.72 -10.97 7.37
N PRO A 9 24.56 -10.08 6.82
CA PRO A 9 24.13 -9.05 5.88
C PRO A 9 23.34 -9.57 4.68
N ASN A 10 23.51 -10.82 4.26
CA ASN A 10 22.71 -11.43 3.18
C ASN A 10 21.24 -11.65 3.57
N ASN A 11 20.95 -11.71 4.87
CA ASN A 11 19.60 -11.81 5.43
C ASN A 11 19.04 -10.44 5.86
N ALA A 12 19.75 -9.35 5.54
CA ALA A 12 19.35 -7.99 5.85
C ALA A 12 18.66 -7.32 4.66
N PHE A 13 17.37 -7.00 4.81
CA PHE A 13 16.60 -6.31 3.79
C PHE A 13 16.48 -4.83 4.12
N ALA A 14 17.26 -4.00 3.43
CA ALA A 14 17.34 -2.58 3.70
C ALA A 14 16.14 -1.79 3.14
N PHE A 15 15.94 -0.59 3.70
CA PHE A 15 15.12 0.48 3.17
C PHE A 15 15.81 1.81 3.48
N TRP A 16 15.29 2.92 2.94
CA TRP A 16 15.96 4.22 2.97
C TRP A 16 15.36 5.19 3.98
N ASP A 17 16.15 6.20 4.34
CA ASP A 17 15.83 7.28 5.28
C ASP A 17 14.60 8.13 4.86
N TRP A 18 14.40 8.30 3.56
CA TRP A 18 13.22 9.00 3.02
C TRP A 18 11.92 8.17 3.15
N VAL A 19 11.98 6.91 3.57
CA VAL A 19 10.82 6.08 3.87
C VAL A 19 10.41 6.29 5.34
N GLY A 20 9.50 7.22 5.57
CA GLY A 20 8.97 7.47 6.92
C GLY A 20 8.24 6.25 7.49
N GLY A 21 8.37 6.01 8.81
CA GLY A 21 7.87 4.80 9.46
C GLY A 21 6.38 4.47 9.17
N ARG A 22 5.50 5.48 9.20
CA ARG A 22 4.05 5.33 8.91
C ARG A 22 3.70 5.12 7.43
N TYR A 23 4.70 5.21 6.54
CA TYR A 23 4.57 5.01 5.09
C TYR A 23 5.41 3.83 4.59
N SER A 24 5.96 3.01 5.50
CA SER A 24 6.96 1.99 5.18
C SER A 24 6.40 0.65 4.69
N VAL A 25 5.08 0.44 4.72
CA VAL A 25 4.46 -0.85 4.41
C VAL A 25 4.75 -1.34 2.98
N CYS A 26 4.94 -0.43 2.02
CA CYS A 26 5.30 -0.76 0.63
C CYS A 26 6.81 -0.99 0.42
N SER A 27 7.63 -0.87 1.47
CA SER A 27 9.07 -1.16 1.47
C SER A 27 9.35 -2.59 1.98
N ALA A 28 10.63 -2.95 2.14
CA ALA A 28 11.04 -4.21 2.75
C ALA A 28 10.37 -4.47 4.12
N VAL A 29 10.03 -3.41 4.88
CA VAL A 29 9.37 -3.51 6.19
C VAL A 29 8.05 -4.27 6.13
N GLY A 30 7.18 -3.97 5.16
CA GLY A 30 5.90 -4.68 4.99
C GLY A 30 5.96 -5.79 3.94
N VAL A 31 6.70 -5.57 2.85
CA VAL A 31 6.77 -6.52 1.72
C VAL A 31 7.38 -7.85 2.13
N LEU A 32 8.44 -7.86 2.95
CA LEU A 32 9.09 -9.10 3.38
C LEU A 32 8.15 -10.03 4.17
N PRO A 33 7.55 -9.61 5.31
CA PRO A 33 6.66 -10.48 6.08
C PRO A 33 5.38 -10.85 5.31
N LEU A 34 4.80 -9.94 4.53
CA LEU A 34 3.63 -10.26 3.70
C LEU A 34 3.97 -11.29 2.61
N SER A 35 5.16 -11.22 2.03
CA SER A 35 5.61 -12.17 1.03
C SER A 35 5.91 -13.55 1.62
N LEU A 36 6.40 -13.61 2.86
CA LEU A 36 6.59 -14.88 3.57
C LEU A 36 5.25 -15.55 3.88
N GLN A 37 4.25 -14.77 4.31
CA GLN A 37 2.93 -15.30 4.68
C GLN A 37 2.05 -15.66 3.48
N TYR A 38 2.03 -14.82 2.43
CA TYR A 38 1.07 -14.92 1.33
C TYR A 38 1.72 -15.24 -0.03
N GLY A 39 3.05 -15.31 -0.07
CA GLY A 39 3.82 -15.49 -1.30
C GLY A 39 4.08 -14.17 -2.03
N PHE A 40 5.29 -14.03 -2.60
CA PHE A 40 5.69 -12.83 -3.31
C PHE A 40 4.76 -12.50 -4.49
N SER A 41 4.15 -13.50 -5.14
CA SER A 41 3.22 -13.29 -6.27
C SER A 41 1.98 -12.46 -5.93
N VAL A 42 1.57 -12.43 -4.67
CA VAL A 42 0.44 -11.61 -4.16
C VAL A 42 0.89 -10.16 -3.92
N VAL A 43 2.13 -9.97 -3.48
CA VAL A 43 2.69 -8.65 -3.16
C VAL A 43 3.28 -7.95 -4.40
N GLU A 44 3.84 -8.73 -5.34
CA GLU A 44 4.64 -8.31 -6.49
C GLU A 44 3.88 -7.50 -7.54
N LYS A 45 4.48 -6.40 -8.00
CA LYS A 45 4.10 -5.68 -9.22
C LYS A 45 4.70 -6.37 -10.46
N ARG A 46 4.16 -7.52 -10.90
CA ARG A 46 4.73 -8.21 -12.08
C ARG A 46 4.31 -7.54 -13.38
N SER A 47 5.24 -6.88 -14.05
CA SER A 47 5.17 -6.52 -15.48
C SER A 47 6.44 -6.98 -16.17
N TYR A 48 6.61 -8.30 -16.33
CA TYR A 48 7.50 -8.86 -17.35
C TYR A 48 6.85 -10.10 -17.96
N LEU A 49 6.48 -9.92 -19.23
CA LEU A 49 6.25 -10.86 -20.32
C LEU A 49 6.69 -12.33 -20.04
N THR A 50 5.76 -13.21 -19.66
CA THR A 50 5.85 -14.65 -20.04
C THR A 50 4.45 -15.29 -19.99
N LEU A 51 3.92 -15.51 -21.19
CA LEU A 51 2.85 -16.42 -21.60
C LEU A 51 2.21 -17.32 -20.52
N LYS A 52 0.92 -17.10 -20.23
CA LYS A 52 -0.04 -18.17 -19.88
C LYS A 52 -1.47 -17.74 -20.29
N PRO A 53 -2.04 -18.29 -21.38
CA PRO A 53 -3.33 -17.86 -21.90
C PRO A 53 -4.47 -18.72 -21.33
N LEU A 54 -4.58 -18.89 -20.00
CA LEU A 54 -5.77 -19.51 -19.41
C LEU A 54 -5.81 -19.35 -17.89
N ARG A 55 -6.20 -18.17 -17.39
CA ARG A 55 -6.67 -17.99 -16.00
C ARG A 55 -7.51 -16.73 -15.86
N ASN A 56 -8.49 -16.57 -16.75
CA ASN A 56 -9.67 -15.77 -16.46
C ASN A 56 -10.43 -16.49 -15.35
N LEU A 57 -10.31 -16.03 -14.09
CA LEU A 57 -11.35 -16.03 -13.02
C LEU A 57 -10.82 -15.66 -11.62
N LEU A 58 -9.52 -15.38 -11.41
CA LEU A 58 -9.03 -14.89 -10.10
C LEU A 58 -8.60 -13.41 -10.15
N ARG A 59 -9.41 -12.57 -9.52
CA ARG A 59 -9.22 -11.14 -9.23
C ARG A 59 -7.86 -10.91 -8.52
N THR A 60 -6.76 -10.83 -9.26
CA THR A 60 -5.41 -10.73 -8.69
C THR A 60 -5.01 -9.25 -8.50
N PHE A 61 -5.45 -8.63 -7.41
CA PHE A 61 -4.98 -7.30 -7.01
C PHE A 61 -3.65 -7.41 -6.27
N LYS A 62 -2.59 -7.15 -7.03
CA LYS A 62 -1.19 -7.17 -6.59
C LYS A 62 -0.93 -5.91 -5.75
N PHE A 63 -0.76 -6.09 -4.45
CA PHE A 63 -0.71 -5.04 -3.42
C PHE A 63 0.03 -3.76 -3.86
N LEU A 64 1.28 -3.89 -4.31
CA LEU A 64 2.11 -2.76 -4.75
C LEU A 64 1.59 -2.08 -6.03
N LYS A 65 0.92 -2.81 -6.92
CA LYS A 65 0.27 -2.24 -8.10
C LYS A 65 -0.95 -1.41 -7.71
N GLY A 66 -1.71 -1.84 -6.70
CA GLY A 66 -2.82 -1.06 -6.14
C GLY A 66 -2.34 0.28 -5.57
N ALA A 67 -1.31 0.24 -4.72
CA ALA A 67 -0.67 1.44 -4.19
C ALA A 67 -0.16 2.37 -5.31
N SER A 68 0.62 1.83 -6.25
CA SER A 68 1.12 2.61 -7.39
C SER A 68 0.02 3.20 -8.28
N SER A 69 -1.16 2.57 -8.35
CA SER A 69 -2.30 3.08 -9.11
C SER A 69 -2.91 4.31 -8.44
N ILE A 70 -3.05 4.30 -7.11
CA ILE A 70 -3.59 5.46 -6.39
C ILE A 70 -2.57 6.62 -6.36
N ASP A 71 -1.27 6.31 -6.30
CA ASP A 71 -0.20 7.30 -6.42
C ASP A 71 -0.24 8.00 -7.78
N GLN A 72 -0.44 7.23 -8.85
CA GLN A 72 -0.57 7.79 -10.19
C GLN A 72 -1.82 8.66 -10.32
N HIS A 73 -2.97 8.19 -9.81
CA HIS A 73 -4.21 8.99 -9.76
C HIS A 73 -3.99 10.31 -9.03
N PHE A 74 -3.36 10.25 -7.86
CA PHE A 74 -3.06 11.43 -7.07
C PHE A 74 -2.19 12.44 -7.83
N LYS A 75 -1.22 11.96 -8.62
CA LYS A 75 -0.28 12.81 -9.36
C LYS A 75 -0.87 13.42 -10.64
N SER A 76 -1.66 12.67 -11.41
CA SER A 76 -2.05 13.07 -12.76
C SER A 76 -3.50 13.56 -12.92
N THR A 77 -4.39 13.26 -11.97
CA THR A 77 -5.81 13.63 -12.06
C THR A 77 -6.03 15.08 -11.59
N SER A 78 -6.94 15.81 -12.26
CA SER A 78 -7.36 17.16 -11.87
C SER A 78 -7.92 17.18 -10.44
N LEU A 79 -7.77 18.31 -9.74
CA LEU A 79 -8.08 18.39 -8.30
C LEU A 79 -9.54 18.05 -7.99
N GLU A 80 -10.46 18.41 -8.89
CA GLU A 80 -11.89 18.20 -8.77
C GLU A 80 -12.30 16.72 -8.90
N GLU A 81 -11.45 15.88 -9.49
CA GLU A 81 -11.66 14.44 -9.65
C GLU A 81 -10.64 13.60 -8.83
N ASN A 82 -9.78 14.27 -8.05
CA ASN A 82 -8.71 13.65 -7.31
C ASN A 82 -9.19 13.17 -5.94
N ILE A 83 -9.50 11.87 -5.84
CA ILE A 83 -10.12 11.25 -4.65
C ILE A 83 -9.33 11.57 -3.35
N PRO A 84 -7.99 11.37 -3.27
CA PRO A 84 -7.23 11.76 -2.08
C PRO A 84 -7.32 13.25 -1.73
N VAL A 85 -7.31 14.15 -2.73
CA VAL A 85 -7.44 15.61 -2.51
C VAL A 85 -8.81 15.94 -1.94
N LEU A 86 -9.88 15.44 -2.57
CA LEU A 86 -11.25 15.68 -2.11
C LEU A 86 -11.47 15.17 -0.68
N LEU A 87 -10.97 13.98 -0.35
CA LEU A 87 -11.03 13.42 1.01
C LEU A 87 -10.27 14.28 2.02
N GLY A 88 -9.11 14.82 1.62
CA GLY A 88 -8.32 15.76 2.42
C GLY A 88 -9.07 17.06 2.68
N LEU A 89 -9.64 17.67 1.63
CA LEU A 89 -10.41 18.91 1.72
C LEU A 89 -11.67 18.74 2.57
N LEU A 90 -12.38 17.62 2.43
CA LEU A 90 -13.51 17.29 3.30
C LEU A 90 -13.08 17.22 4.77
N SER A 91 -11.88 16.71 5.05
CA SER A 91 -11.33 16.71 6.40
C SER A 91 -11.05 18.10 6.92
N VAL A 92 -10.41 18.95 6.12
CA VAL A 92 -10.13 20.35 6.49
C VAL A 92 -11.44 21.10 6.72
N TRP A 93 -12.45 20.89 5.88
CA TRP A 93 -13.77 21.49 6.01
C TRP A 93 -14.45 21.12 7.34
N ASN A 94 -14.56 19.81 7.61
CA ASN A 94 -15.20 19.32 8.82
C ASN A 94 -14.50 19.83 10.10
N VAL A 95 -13.17 19.82 10.12
CA VAL A 95 -12.41 20.22 11.32
C VAL A 95 -12.38 21.74 11.48
N SER A 96 -12.07 22.49 10.42
CA SER A 96 -11.74 23.91 10.52
C SER A 96 -12.96 24.83 10.41
N PHE A 97 -14.00 24.42 9.69
CA PHE A 97 -15.18 25.25 9.43
C PHE A 97 -16.42 24.78 10.18
N LEU A 98 -16.63 23.46 10.28
CA LEU A 98 -17.78 22.91 11.02
C LEU A 98 -17.47 22.61 12.49
N GLY A 99 -16.19 22.63 12.89
CA GLY A 99 -15.78 22.39 14.27
C GLY A 99 -15.97 20.93 14.72
N TYR A 100 -15.91 19.97 13.81
CA TYR A 100 -15.97 18.53 14.11
C TYR A 100 -14.56 17.95 14.22
N PRO A 101 -14.00 17.78 15.44
CA PRO A 101 -12.60 17.38 15.63
C PRO A 101 -12.36 15.88 15.48
N ALA A 102 -13.43 15.07 15.47
CA ALA A 102 -13.36 13.63 15.44
C ALA A 102 -13.75 13.08 14.05
N ARG A 103 -13.07 12.01 13.64
CA ARG A 103 -13.41 11.23 12.45
C ARG A 103 -13.57 9.76 12.83
N GLN A 104 -14.75 9.21 12.55
CA GLN A 104 -14.96 7.77 12.62
C GLN A 104 -14.55 7.12 11.31
N VAL A 105 -13.74 6.07 11.39
CA VAL A 105 -13.43 5.20 10.25
C VAL A 105 -14.16 3.88 10.51
N SER A 106 -15.28 3.68 9.84
CA SER A 106 -16.03 2.41 9.89
C SER A 106 -15.73 1.62 8.63
N MET A 107 -15.36 0.35 8.80
CA MET A 107 -15.15 -0.58 7.71
C MET A 107 -16.17 -1.70 7.84
N GLU A 108 -17.04 -1.82 6.86
CA GLU A 108 -17.88 -3.01 6.73
C GLU A 108 -17.16 -4.01 5.83
N SER A 109 -16.77 -5.14 6.40
CA SER A 109 -16.22 -6.27 5.65
C SER A 109 -17.07 -7.50 5.92
N ASN A 110 -17.64 -8.08 4.86
CA ASN A 110 -18.32 -9.37 4.96
C ASN A 110 -17.29 -10.43 5.34
N GLY A 111 -17.30 -10.81 6.62
CA GLY A 111 -16.43 -11.85 7.17
C GLY A 111 -16.81 -13.23 6.64
N LYS A 112 -16.43 -13.55 5.39
CA LYS A 112 -16.11 -14.93 5.06
C LYS A 112 -14.68 -15.16 5.52
N GLY A 113 -14.57 -15.49 6.80
CA GLY A 113 -13.36 -16.01 7.40
C GLY A 113 -12.89 -17.24 6.61
N VAL A 114 -11.58 -17.33 6.49
CA VAL A 114 -10.87 -18.57 6.15
C VAL A 114 -11.18 -19.60 7.23
#